data_AF-A0A453HN32-F1
#
_entry.id   AF-A0A453HN32-F1
#
_cell.length_a   1.000
_cell.length_b   1.000
_cell.length_c   1.000
_cell.angle_alpha   90.00
_cell.angle_beta   90.00
_cell.angle_gamma   90.00
#
_symmetry.space_group_name_H-M   'P 1'
#
loop_
_entity.id
_entity.type
_entity.pdbx_description
1 polymer ?
#
loop_
_entity_poly.entity_id
_entity_poly.type
_entity_poly.pdbx_seq_one_letter_code
_entity_poly.pdbx_strand_id
1 'polypeptide(L)'
;ALTHLFLMNNVHYMVRSVRSRSEAKDILGDDWIQRHRRIVQQNANQYKRVAWAKVLQALSVQGAPGSTGSSTPADLNSSGVSRAVIKERFKAFNTQFEELHAKQSLWIVPDQELRESLRLAIAEVLLPAYRSFIKRFGNVVGSGKNPLKYIRYSPELVDKLLNEFFEGQQYGEPKHQHRL
;
A
#
# COMPACT_ATOMS: atom_id res chain seq x y z
N ALA A 1 -10.21 -3.38 7.35
CA ALA A 1 -9.34 -2.25 6.95
C ALA A 1 -9.86 -0.92 7.48
N LEU A 2 -11.01 -0.41 7.00
CA LEU A 2 -11.55 0.90 7.41
C LEU A 2 -11.72 1.04 8.93
N THR A 3 -12.25 0.01 9.61
CA THR A 3 -12.40 0.00 11.08
C THR A 3 -11.08 0.26 11.81
N HIS A 4 -9.98 -0.37 11.36
CA HIS A 4 -8.67 -0.16 11.97
C HIS A 4 -8.14 1.24 11.70
N LEU A 5 -8.35 1.78 10.50
CA LEU A 5 -7.97 3.16 10.18
C LEU A 5 -8.75 4.16 11.06
N PHE A 6 -10.05 3.93 11.25
CA PHE A 6 -10.89 4.74 12.12
C PHE A 6 -10.40 4.70 13.58
N LEU A 7 -10.14 3.51 14.12
CA LEU A 7 -9.62 3.35 15.48
C LEU A 7 -8.24 4.01 15.64
N MET A 8 -7.35 3.81 14.66
CA MET A 8 -6.02 4.44 14.64
C MET A 8 -6.14 5.98 14.71
N ASN A 9 -6.97 6.59 13.86
CA ASN A 9 -7.20 8.03 13.84
C ASN A 9 -7.72 8.55 15.18
N ASN A 10 -8.78 7.93 15.71
CA ASN A 10 -9.43 8.39 16.93
C ASN A 10 -8.53 8.21 18.17
N VAL A 11 -7.84 7.07 18.29
CA VAL A 11 -6.92 6.86 19.42
C VAL A 11 -5.72 7.80 19.34
N HIS A 12 -5.17 8.05 18.15
CA HIS A 12 -4.10 9.03 17.97
C HIS A 12 -4.55 10.43 18.38
N TYR A 13 -5.76 10.84 17.97
CA TYR A 13 -6.34 12.11 18.38
C TYR A 13 -6.50 12.22 19.90
N MET A 14 -6.98 11.16 20.57
CA MET A 14 -7.07 11.12 22.03
C MET A 14 -5.70 11.27 22.69
N VAL A 15 -4.68 10.54 22.20
CA VAL A 15 -3.31 10.64 22.70
C VAL A 15 -2.77 12.07 22.54
N ARG A 16 -2.96 12.70 21.38
CA ARG A 16 -2.55 14.10 21.17
C ARG A 16 -3.28 15.06 22.09
N SER A 17 -4.59 14.88 22.27
CA SER A 17 -5.44 15.74 23.11
C SER A 17 -5.07 15.65 24.58
N VAL A 18 -4.75 14.46 25.09
CA VAL A 18 -4.25 14.28 26.46
C VAL A 18 -2.86 14.90 26.61
N ARG A 19 -1.97 14.72 25.64
CA ARG A 19 -0.61 15.30 25.69
C ARG A 19 -0.60 16.82 25.62
N SER A 20 -1.56 17.44 24.95
CA SER A 20 -1.63 18.90 24.82
C SER A 20 -2.26 19.59 26.03
N ARG A 21 -2.94 18.85 26.91
CA ARG A 21 -3.59 19.38 28.12
C ARG A 21 -2.83 18.89 29.36
N SER A 22 -2.16 19.81 30.06
CA SER A 22 -1.34 19.47 31.24
C SER A 22 -2.13 18.69 32.30
N GLU A 23 -3.32 19.17 32.68
CA GLU A 23 -4.16 18.53 33.71
C GLU A 23 -4.52 17.07 33.36
N ALA A 24 -4.88 16.81 32.11
CA ALA A 24 -5.23 15.46 31.66
C ALA A 24 -4.01 14.54 31.66
N LYS A 25 -2.85 15.06 31.26
CA LYS A 25 -1.57 14.33 31.31
C LYS A 25 -1.19 14.01 32.76
N ASP A 26 -1.35 14.96 33.68
CA ASP A 26 -0.98 14.81 35.08
C ASP A 26 -1.87 13.75 35.79
N ILE A 27 -3.16 13.68 35.43
CA ILE A 27 -4.10 12.69 35.97
C ILE A 27 -3.86 11.28 35.38
N LEU A 28 -3.68 11.19 34.06
CA LEU A 28 -3.61 9.90 33.36
C LEU A 28 -2.19 9.29 33.35
N GLY A 29 -1.17 10.13 33.42
CA GLY A 29 0.23 9.75 33.41
C GLY A 29 0.77 9.25 32.06
N ASP A 30 2.09 9.11 31.99
CA ASP A 30 2.80 8.69 30.77
C ASP A 30 2.52 7.23 30.38
N ASP A 31 2.19 6.36 31.35
CA ASP A 31 1.82 4.96 31.08
C ASP A 31 0.56 4.83 30.24
N TRP A 32 -0.45 5.67 30.50
CA TRP A 32 -1.66 5.71 29.70
C TRP A 32 -1.34 6.12 28.27
N ILE A 33 -0.51 7.15 28.09
CA ILE A 33 -0.07 7.64 26.78
C ILE A 33 0.65 6.52 26.02
N GLN A 34 1.57 5.82 26.67
CA GLN A 34 2.36 4.76 26.04
C GLN A 34 1.49 3.56 25.65
N ARG A 35 0.53 3.16 26.50
CA ARG A 35 -0.45 2.12 26.19
C ARG A 35 -1.28 2.47 24.95
N HIS A 36 -1.77 3.71 24.86
CA HIS A 36 -2.61 4.12 23.74
C HIS A 36 -1.81 4.32 22.44
N ARG A 37 -0.55 4.76 22.51
CA ARG A 37 0.37 4.74 21.35
C ARG A 37 0.55 3.33 20.79
N ARG A 38 0.67 2.30 21.65
CA ARG A 38 0.72 0.90 21.20
C ARG A 38 -0.56 0.49 20.48
N ILE A 39 -1.73 0.94 20.95
CA ILE A 39 -3.03 0.67 20.30
C ILE A 39 -3.09 1.33 18.91
N VAL A 40 -2.58 2.56 18.75
CA VAL A 40 -2.46 3.22 17.43
C VAL A 40 -1.62 2.35 16.48
N GLN A 41 -0.44 1.91 16.93
CA GLN A 41 0.46 1.07 16.13
C GLN A 41 -0.14 -0.30 15.79
N GLN A 42 -0.83 -0.94 16.73
CA GLN A 42 -1.55 -2.19 16.47
C GLN A 42 -2.61 -2.01 15.38
N ASN A 43 -3.39 -0.95 15.43
CA ASN A 43 -4.39 -0.67 14.39
C ASN A 43 -3.76 -0.33 13.04
N ALA A 44 -2.66 0.43 13.00
CA ALA A 44 -1.91 0.67 11.76
C ALA A 44 -1.44 -0.66 11.13
N ASN A 45 -0.89 -1.56 11.95
CA ASN A 45 -0.45 -2.88 11.50
C ASN A 45 -1.60 -3.77 11.01
N GLN A 46 -2.75 -3.78 11.70
CA GLN A 46 -3.91 -4.54 11.26
C GLN A 46 -4.55 -3.95 10.00
N TYR A 47 -4.60 -2.62 9.88
CA TYR A 47 -5.01 -1.96 8.64
C TYR A 47 -4.10 -2.41 7.49
N LYS A 48 -2.76 -2.33 7.65
CA LYS A 48 -1.78 -2.78 6.65
C LYS A 48 -2.03 -4.22 6.24
N ARG A 49 -2.09 -5.13 7.22
CA ARG A 49 -2.30 -6.56 7.00
C ARG A 49 -3.58 -6.83 6.23
N VAL A 50 -4.70 -6.23 6.63
CA VAL A 50 -6.01 -6.53 6.03
C VAL A 50 -6.17 -5.85 4.66
N ALA A 51 -5.72 -4.60 4.52
CA ALA A 51 -5.88 -3.83 3.28
C ALA A 51 -4.97 -4.35 2.16
N TRP A 52 -3.72 -4.67 2.47
CA TRP A 52 -2.69 -4.95 1.46
C TRP A 52 -2.42 -6.45 1.25
N ALA A 53 -3.05 -7.34 2.02
CA ALA A 53 -2.84 -8.79 1.90
C ALA A 53 -3.01 -9.32 0.48
N LYS A 54 -4.13 -8.97 -0.18
CA LYS A 54 -4.40 -9.45 -1.54
C LYS A 54 -3.34 -8.96 -2.54
N VAL A 55 -3.03 -7.65 -2.49
CA VAL A 55 -2.03 -7.02 -3.37
C VAL A 55 -0.67 -7.71 -3.22
N LEU A 56 -0.23 -7.93 -1.98
CA LEU A 56 1.03 -8.63 -1.70
C LEU A 56 0.99 -10.11 -2.11
N GLN A 57 -0.16 -10.78 -1.97
CA GLN A 57 -0.34 -12.15 -2.44
C GLN A 57 -0.27 -12.25 -3.97
N ALA A 58 -0.72 -11.22 -4.70
CA ALA A 58 -0.57 -11.16 -6.16
C ALA A 58 0.90 -11.06 -6.59
N LEU A 59 1.77 -10.52 -5.73
CA LEU A 59 3.21 -10.40 -5.97
C LEU A 59 4.01 -11.63 -5.53
N SER A 60 3.34 -12.65 -5.00
CA SER A 60 3.96 -13.91 -4.59
C SER A 60 3.66 -15.04 -5.58
N VAL A 61 4.67 -15.88 -5.82
CA VAL A 61 4.56 -17.07 -6.67
C VAL A 61 5.14 -18.26 -5.90
N GLN A 62 4.26 -19.10 -5.35
CA GLN A 62 4.67 -20.36 -4.70
C GLN A 62 5.41 -21.28 -5.69
N GLY A 63 6.45 -21.97 -5.21
CA GLY A 63 7.22 -22.95 -5.99
C GLY A 63 8.34 -22.35 -6.85
N ALA A 64 8.40 -21.03 -6.99
CA ALA A 64 9.51 -20.37 -7.67
C ALA A 64 10.69 -20.24 -6.67
N PRO A 65 11.91 -20.73 -6.98
CA PRO A 65 13.04 -20.66 -6.04
C PRO A 65 13.30 -19.21 -5.62
N GLY A 66 13.91 -18.95 -4.46
CA GLY A 66 14.21 -17.60 -3.95
C GLY A 66 15.23 -16.79 -4.78
N SER A 67 15.32 -17.06 -6.09
CA SER A 67 16.21 -16.39 -7.03
C SER A 67 15.90 -14.89 -7.11
N THR A 68 16.94 -14.10 -6.86
CA THR A 68 16.99 -12.64 -6.97
C THR A 68 17.27 -12.17 -8.41
N GLY A 69 17.41 -13.12 -9.34
CA GLY A 69 17.67 -12.90 -10.76
C GLY A 69 16.41 -12.86 -11.61
N SER A 70 16.58 -12.44 -12.87
CA SER A 70 15.50 -12.50 -13.87
C SER A 70 15.22 -13.98 -14.20
N SER A 71 13.95 -14.38 -14.14
CA SER A 71 13.57 -15.74 -14.54
C SER A 71 13.38 -15.83 -16.05
N THR A 72 14.02 -16.80 -16.67
CA THR A 72 13.81 -17.15 -18.06
C THR A 72 12.62 -18.10 -18.21
N PRO A 73 12.05 -18.23 -19.42
CA PRO A 73 11.03 -19.25 -19.69
C PRO A 73 11.46 -20.69 -19.39
N ALA A 74 12.77 -20.99 -19.46
CA ALA A 74 13.31 -22.31 -19.14
C ALA A 74 13.29 -22.56 -17.62
N ASP A 75 13.66 -21.55 -16.81
CA ASP A 75 13.66 -21.64 -15.35
C ASP A 75 12.25 -21.91 -14.80
N LEU A 76 11.25 -21.26 -15.41
CA LEU A 76 9.83 -21.42 -15.08
C LEU A 76 9.31 -22.85 -15.30
N ASN A 77 9.77 -23.52 -16.36
CA ASN A 77 9.40 -24.91 -16.64
C ASN A 77 9.95 -25.87 -15.58
N SER A 78 11.16 -25.61 -15.07
CA SER A 78 11.77 -26.41 -14.00
C SER A 78 11.11 -26.20 -12.63
N SER A 79 10.55 -25.00 -12.40
CA SER A 79 9.89 -24.65 -11.12
C SER A 79 8.39 -24.97 -11.09
N GLY A 80 7.84 -25.56 -12.16
CA GLY A 80 6.39 -25.84 -12.27
C GLY A 80 5.51 -24.59 -12.38
N VAL A 81 6.09 -23.41 -12.63
CA VAL A 81 5.35 -22.15 -12.72
C VAL A 81 5.14 -21.80 -14.19
N SER A 82 3.89 -21.75 -14.66
CA SER A 82 3.61 -21.42 -16.06
C SER A 82 3.62 -19.92 -16.33
N ARG A 83 3.92 -19.52 -17.57
CA ARG A 83 3.79 -18.11 -18.02
C ARG A 83 2.36 -17.59 -17.87
N ALA A 84 1.35 -18.46 -17.94
CA ALA A 84 -0.05 -18.10 -17.74
C ALA A 84 -0.31 -17.64 -16.30
N VAL A 85 0.23 -18.37 -15.32
CA VAL A 85 0.14 -17.99 -13.89
C VAL A 85 0.80 -16.63 -13.65
N ILE A 86 2.00 -16.39 -14.21
CA ILE A 86 2.67 -15.09 -14.08
C ILE A 86 1.82 -13.94 -14.65
N LYS A 87 1.23 -14.14 -15.84
CA LYS A 87 0.33 -13.16 -16.46
C LYS A 87 -0.91 -12.88 -15.62
N GLU A 88 -1.47 -13.90 -15.00
CA GLU A 88 -2.60 -13.78 -14.08
C GLU A 88 -2.23 -12.99 -12.83
N ARG A 89 -1.04 -13.22 -12.25
CA ARG A 89 -0.52 -12.47 -11.10
C ARG A 89 -0.36 -10.98 -11.40
N PHE A 90 0.19 -10.60 -12.56
CA PHE A 90 0.26 -9.20 -12.99
C PHE A 90 -1.13 -8.56 -13.11
N LYS A 91 -2.11 -9.28 -13.71
CA LYS A 91 -3.49 -8.78 -13.79
C LYS A 91 -4.13 -8.62 -12.43
N ALA A 92 -3.96 -9.60 -11.55
CA ALA A 92 -4.48 -9.58 -10.18
C ALA A 92 -3.90 -8.39 -9.40
N PHE A 93 -2.59 -8.13 -9.52
CA PHE A 93 -1.97 -6.94 -8.94
C PHE A 93 -2.62 -5.66 -9.47
N ASN A 94 -2.73 -5.52 -10.79
CA ASN A 94 -3.28 -4.31 -11.40
C ASN A 94 -4.69 -4.01 -10.89
N THR A 95 -5.59 -5.00 -10.95
CA THR A 95 -6.98 -4.85 -10.49
C THR A 95 -7.05 -4.51 -9.01
N GLN A 96 -6.32 -5.25 -8.16
CA GLN A 96 -6.41 -5.05 -6.72
C GLN A 96 -5.79 -3.73 -6.27
N PHE A 97 -4.69 -3.30 -6.90
CA PHE A 97 -4.07 -2.01 -6.61
C PHE A 97 -4.97 -0.85 -7.06
N GLU A 98 -5.57 -0.95 -8.25
CA GLU A 98 -6.51 0.04 -8.79
C GLU A 98 -7.75 0.20 -7.91
N GLU A 99 -8.40 -0.90 -7.53
CA GLU A 99 -9.55 -0.88 -6.61
C GLU A 99 -9.18 -0.28 -5.24
N LEU A 100 -8.00 -0.62 -4.74
CA LEU A 100 -7.53 -0.16 -3.45
C LEU A 100 -7.21 1.34 -3.45
N HIS A 101 -6.53 1.84 -4.49
CA HIS A 101 -6.25 3.26 -4.68
C HIS A 101 -7.55 4.06 -4.85
N ALA A 102 -8.44 3.64 -5.77
CA ALA A 102 -9.71 4.31 -6.01
C ALA A 102 -10.55 4.47 -4.74
N LYS A 103 -10.55 3.46 -3.86
CA LYS A 103 -11.31 3.49 -2.61
C LYS A 103 -10.62 4.30 -1.51
N GLN A 104 -9.31 4.11 -1.31
CA GLN A 104 -8.63 4.60 -0.11
C GLN A 104 -8.00 5.98 -0.28
N SER A 105 -7.84 6.47 -1.52
CA SER A 105 -7.53 7.89 -1.76
C SER A 105 -8.67 8.81 -1.31
N LEU A 106 -9.90 8.28 -1.17
CA LEU A 106 -11.04 9.01 -0.60
C LEU A 106 -11.03 9.06 0.93
N TRP A 107 -10.27 8.18 1.59
CA TRP A 107 -10.20 8.14 3.04
C TRP A 107 -9.35 9.30 3.56
N ILE A 108 -9.50 9.63 4.84
CA ILE A 108 -8.78 10.75 5.45
C ILE A 108 -8.08 10.27 6.72
N VAL A 109 -6.79 10.59 6.83
CA VAL A 109 -6.02 10.54 8.08
C VAL A 109 -5.64 11.98 8.42
N PRO A 110 -6.37 12.65 9.33
CA PRO A 110 -6.23 14.10 9.51
C PRO A 110 -4.83 14.55 9.96
N ASP A 111 -4.21 13.79 10.85
CA ASP A 111 -2.88 14.08 11.37
C ASP A 111 -1.79 13.75 10.33
N GLN A 112 -1.01 14.76 9.95
CA GLN A 112 -0.01 14.67 8.88
C GLN A 112 1.09 13.64 9.19
N GLU A 113 1.66 13.68 10.40
CA GLU A 113 2.73 12.77 10.80
C GLU A 113 2.26 11.31 10.79
N LEU A 114 1.07 11.05 11.32
CA LEU A 114 0.45 9.71 11.28
C LEU A 114 0.20 9.25 9.82
N ARG A 115 -0.25 10.16 8.95
CA ARG A 115 -0.50 9.88 7.53
C ARG A 115 0.78 9.49 6.80
N GLU A 116 1.82 10.31 6.94
CA GLU A 116 3.11 10.09 6.29
C GLU A 116 3.77 8.80 6.81
N SER A 117 3.75 8.58 8.13
CA SER A 117 4.24 7.34 8.74
C SER A 117 3.51 6.10 8.20
N LEU A 118 2.19 6.18 8.02
CA LEU A 118 1.42 5.07 7.47
C LEU A 118 1.76 4.81 5.99
N ARG A 119 1.90 5.86 5.17
CA ARG A 119 2.30 5.76 3.75
C ARG A 119 3.68 5.10 3.62
N LEU A 120 4.66 5.57 4.39
CA LEU A 120 6.01 4.98 4.44
C LEU A 120 5.96 3.51 4.82
N ALA A 121 5.23 3.17 5.88
CA ALA A 121 5.11 1.79 6.36
C ALA A 121 4.43 0.83 5.36
N ILE A 122 3.65 1.35 4.41
CA ILE A 122 3.10 0.58 3.27
C ILE A 122 4.16 0.45 2.19
N ALA A 123 4.80 1.55 1.80
CA ALA A 123 5.82 1.61 0.75
C ALA A 123 7.00 0.67 1.05
N GLU A 124 7.46 0.62 2.30
CA GLU A 124 8.53 -0.25 2.79
C GLU A 124 8.28 -1.74 2.54
N VAL A 125 7.02 -2.17 2.47
CA VAL A 125 6.66 -3.57 2.21
C VAL A 125 6.32 -3.79 0.74
N LEU A 126 5.57 -2.86 0.14
CA LEU A 126 5.05 -3.02 -1.22
C LEU A 126 6.13 -2.81 -2.28
N LEU A 127 6.94 -1.75 -2.17
CA LEU A 127 7.89 -1.40 -3.23
C LEU A 127 8.98 -2.46 -3.42
N PRO A 128 9.61 -3.01 -2.36
CA PRO A 128 10.58 -4.08 -2.54
C PRO A 128 9.95 -5.33 -3.17
N ALA A 129 8.75 -5.71 -2.72
CA ALA A 129 8.02 -6.85 -3.29
C ALA A 129 7.71 -6.63 -4.77
N TYR A 130 7.23 -5.44 -5.13
CA TYR A 130 6.87 -5.10 -6.51
C TYR A 130 8.07 -5.03 -7.44
N ARG A 131 9.14 -4.34 -7.01
CA ARG A 131 10.41 -4.24 -7.77
C ARG A 131 11.00 -5.63 -8.02
N SER A 132 11.02 -6.47 -6.98
CA SER A 132 11.50 -7.86 -7.09
C SER A 132 10.65 -8.66 -8.09
N PHE A 133 9.32 -8.57 -8.00
CA PHE A 133 8.40 -9.25 -8.90
C PHE A 133 8.58 -8.82 -10.36
N ILE A 134 8.70 -7.51 -10.64
CA ILE A 134 9.00 -6.99 -11.99
C ILE A 134 10.37 -7.45 -12.48
N LYS A 135 11.43 -7.33 -11.67
CA LYS A 135 12.78 -7.74 -12.08
C LYS A 135 12.81 -9.22 -12.48
N ARG A 136 12.11 -10.04 -11.70
CA ARG A 136 12.05 -11.48 -11.90
C ARG A 136 11.22 -11.88 -13.11
N PHE A 137 10.01 -11.35 -13.25
CA PHE A 137 9.02 -11.85 -14.21
C PHE A 137 8.68 -10.88 -15.34
N GLY A 138 9.22 -9.66 -15.32
CA GLY A 138 8.92 -8.62 -16.30
C GLY A 138 9.22 -9.04 -17.73
N ASN A 139 10.36 -9.69 -17.97
CA ASN A 139 10.74 -10.20 -19.29
C ASN A 139 9.79 -11.29 -19.80
N VAL A 140 9.27 -12.13 -18.89
CA VAL A 140 8.35 -13.25 -19.22
C VAL A 140 7.05 -12.74 -19.84
N VAL A 141 6.57 -11.57 -19.38
CA VAL A 141 5.34 -10.94 -19.89
C VAL A 141 5.62 -9.84 -20.92
N GLY A 142 6.82 -9.26 -20.89
CA GLY A 142 7.27 -8.17 -21.75
C GLY A 142 7.61 -8.60 -23.18
N SER A 143 8.00 -9.85 -23.42
CA SER A 143 8.29 -10.35 -24.78
C SER A 143 7.05 -10.64 -25.64
N GLY A 144 5.84 -10.30 -25.18
CA GLY A 144 4.59 -10.53 -25.90
C GLY A 144 4.10 -9.30 -26.68
N LYS A 145 3.08 -9.49 -27.53
CA LYS A 145 2.54 -8.42 -28.41
C LYS A 145 2.03 -7.17 -27.67
N ASN A 146 1.62 -7.27 -26.40
CA ASN A 146 1.06 -6.16 -25.59
C ASN A 146 1.60 -6.14 -24.13
N PRO A 147 2.82 -5.62 -23.89
CA PRO A 147 3.45 -5.59 -22.55
C PRO A 147 2.67 -4.76 -21.52
N LEU A 148 2.14 -3.62 -21.97
CA LEU A 148 1.37 -2.67 -21.14
C LEU A 148 0.07 -3.26 -20.59
N LYS A 149 -0.42 -4.37 -21.16
CA LYS A 149 -1.57 -5.09 -20.62
C LYS A 149 -1.27 -5.70 -19.24
N TYR A 150 -0.01 -6.03 -18.97
CA TYR A 150 0.43 -6.73 -17.76
C TYR A 150 1.21 -5.81 -16.83
N ILE A 151 2.17 -5.05 -17.36
CA ILE A 151 2.96 -4.08 -16.57
C ILE A 151 2.35 -2.69 -16.81
N ARG A 152 1.33 -2.34 -16.01
CA ARG A 152 0.65 -1.04 -16.09
C ARG A 152 1.32 0.05 -15.26
N TYR A 153 1.96 -0.34 -14.17
CA TYR A 153 2.56 0.58 -13.22
C TYR A 153 4.07 0.38 -13.20
N SER A 154 4.85 1.46 -13.33
CA SER A 154 6.26 1.41 -12.95
C SER A 154 6.37 1.46 -11.41
N PRO A 155 7.46 0.97 -10.81
CA PRO A 155 7.69 1.13 -9.37
C PRO A 155 7.60 2.59 -8.91
N GLU A 156 8.07 3.52 -9.75
CA GLU A 156 8.04 4.97 -9.49
C GLU A 156 6.60 5.51 -9.54
N LEU A 157 5.76 5.00 -10.44
CA LEU A 157 4.34 5.36 -10.47
C LEU A 157 3.59 4.78 -9.26
N VAL A 158 3.88 3.55 -8.84
CA VAL A 158 3.31 2.96 -7.62
C VAL A 158 3.65 3.84 -6.42
N ASP A 159 4.91 4.24 -6.26
CA ASP A 159 5.36 5.11 -5.18
C ASP A 159 4.64 6.47 -5.20
N LYS A 160 4.54 7.09 -6.38
CA LYS A 160 3.77 8.34 -6.54
C LYS A 160 2.31 8.16 -6.11
N LEU A 161 1.64 7.08 -6.54
CA LEU A 161 0.24 6.83 -6.19
C LEU A 161 0.05 6.52 -4.70
N LEU A 162 1.04 5.91 -4.03
CA LEU A 162 1.04 5.72 -2.58
C LEU A 162 1.00 7.06 -1.82
N ASN A 163 1.61 8.10 -2.37
CA ASN A 163 1.59 9.44 -1.79
C ASN A 163 0.23 10.14 -1.92
N GLU A 164 -0.73 9.61 -2.68
CA GLU A 164 -2.07 10.19 -2.80
C GLU A 164 -3.06 9.64 -1.77
N PHE A 165 -2.71 8.58 -1.03
CA PHE A 165 -3.62 7.92 -0.09
C PHE A 165 -3.91 8.77 1.14
N PHE A 166 -5.15 8.76 1.62
CA PHE A 166 -5.55 9.36 2.91
C PHE A 166 -5.57 10.90 2.97
N GLU A 167 -5.46 11.59 1.84
CA GLU A 167 -5.65 13.05 1.75
C GLU A 167 -7.13 13.45 1.67
N GLY A 168 -8.01 12.51 1.29
CA GLY A 168 -9.37 12.83 0.87
C GLY A 168 -9.37 13.42 -0.54
N GLN A 169 -10.53 13.44 -1.21
CA GLN A 169 -10.66 14.26 -2.41
C GLN A 169 -10.43 15.71 -2.02
N GLN A 170 -9.36 16.33 -2.54
CA GLN A 170 -9.41 17.77 -2.73
C GLN A 170 -10.59 17.99 -3.66
N TYR A 171 -11.67 18.60 -3.18
CA TYR A 171 -12.61 19.28 -4.06
C TYR A 171 -11.79 20.38 -4.75
N GLY A 172 -11.13 20.01 -5.85
CA GLY A 172 -10.55 20.96 -6.77
C GLY A 172 -11.72 21.79 -7.28
N GLU A 173 -11.62 23.10 -7.12
CA GLU A 173 -12.46 24.05 -7.83
C GLU A 173 -12.64 23.60 -9.28
N PRO A 174 -13.86 23.66 -9.84
CA PRO A 174 -14.04 23.39 -11.26
C PRO A 174 -13.17 24.38 -12.01
N LYS A 175 -12.17 23.87 -12.76
CA LYS A 175 -11.42 24.65 -13.72
C LYS A 175 -12.43 25.23 -14.71
N HIS A 176 -12.78 26.50 -14.52
CA HIS A 176 -13.56 27.26 -15.48
C HIS A 176 -12.81 27.21 -16.81
N GLN A 177 -13.37 26.46 -17.75
CA GLN A 177 -12.97 26.49 -19.15
C GLN A 177 -13.24 27.91 -19.65
N HIS A 178 -12.20 28.73 -19.73
CA HIS A 178 -12.19 29.83 -20.68
C HIS A 178 -12.18 29.22 -22.08
N ARG A 179 -13.37 29.14 -22.70
CA ARG A 179 -13.48 29.08 -24.15
C ARG A 179 -13.50 30.52 -24.66
N LEU A 180 -12.45 30.86 -25.41
CA LEU A 180 -12.58 31.79 -26.54
C LEU A 180 -13.37 31.09 -27.66
#